data_AF-A0A842P1E2-F1
#
_entry.id   AF-A0A842P1E2-F1
#
_cell.length_a   1.000
_cell.length_b   1.000
_cell.length_c   1.000
_cell.angle_alpha   90.00
_cell.angle_beta   90.00
_cell.angle_gamma   90.00
#
_symmetry.space_group_name_H-M   'P 1'
#
loop_
_entity.id
_entity.type
_entity.pdbx_description
1 polymer ?
#
loop_
_entity_poly.entity_id
_entity_poly.type
_entity_poly.pdbx_seq_one_letter_code
_entity_poly.pdbx_strand_id
1 'polypeptide(L)' 'MSNRRTGLSLIIASAIIGIITISLDSLPEMAIVPLLAISSIGFVSGVVLLNYKAKHSKRDRSKFKRTNTKSWDS' A
#
# COMPACT_ATOMS: atom_id res chain seq x y z
N MET A 1 -1.94 -11.67 8.10
CA MET A 1 -1.78 -11.22 6.70
C MET A 1 -0.65 -10.21 6.64
N SER A 2 0.23 -10.20 5.61
CA SER A 2 1.29 -9.18 5.53
C SER A 2 0.77 -7.91 4.84
N ASN A 3 1.21 -6.72 5.26
CA ASN A 3 0.80 -5.43 4.66
C ASN A 3 0.99 -5.41 3.13
N ARG A 4 2.01 -6.11 2.62
CA ARG A 4 2.25 -6.27 1.18
C ARG A 4 1.14 -7.10 0.50
N ARG A 5 0.72 -8.22 1.10
CA ARG A 5 -0.39 -9.01 0.58
C ARG A 5 -1.70 -8.23 0.65
N THR A 6 -1.97 -7.58 1.78
CA THR A 6 -3.16 -6.72 1.96
C THR A 6 -3.19 -5.57 0.97
N GLY A 7 -2.06 -4.88 0.74
CA GLY A 7 -1.96 -3.79 -0.23
C GLY A 7 -2.19 -4.24 -1.68
N LEU A 8 -1.64 -5.40 -2.07
CA LEU A 8 -1.89 -6.01 -3.39
C LEU A 8 -3.37 -6.37 -3.56
N SER A 9 -3.99 -6.98 -2.55
CA SER A 9 -5.43 -7.30 -2.59
C SER A 9 -6.29 -6.05 -2.72
N LEU A 10 -5.94 -4.96 -2.01
CA LEU A 10 -6.63 -3.67 -2.12
C LEU A 10 -6.54 -3.09 -3.54
N ILE A 11 -5.34 -3.08 -4.13
CA ILE A 11 -5.14 -2.58 -5.50
C ILE A 11 -5.98 -3.38 -6.50
N ILE A 12 -5.92 -4.72 -6.43
CA ILE A 12 -6.65 -5.58 -7.36
C ILE A 12 -8.16 -5.38 -7.22
N ALA A 13 -8.69 -5.39 -5.98
CA ALA A 13 -10.10 -5.19 -5.73
C ALA A 13 -10.57 -3.80 -6.19
N SER A 14 -9.83 -2.74 -5.85
CA SER A 14 -10.13 -1.37 -6.28
C SER A 14 -10.11 -1.22 -7.80
N ALA A 15 -9.12 -1.79 -8.48
CA ALA A 15 -9.01 -1.73 -9.94
C ALA A 15 -10.19 -2.43 -10.62
N ILE A 16 -10.56 -3.63 -10.15
CA ILE A 16 -11.73 -4.36 -10.65
C ILE A 16 -13.01 -3.53 -10.48
N ILE A 17 -13.24 -2.98 -9.27
CA ILE A 17 -14.42 -2.14 -9.00
C ILE A 17 -14.44 -0.90 -9.91
N GLY A 18 -13.29 -0.24 -10.11
CA GLY A 18 -13.19 0.93 -10.96
C GLY A 18 -13.52 0.63 -12.42
N ILE A 19 -12.96 -0.46 -12.97
CA ILE A 19 -13.23 -0.91 -14.33
C ILE A 19 -14.72 -1.24 -14.51
N ILE A 20 -15.29 -2.01 -13.58
CA ILE A 20 -16.71 -2.38 -13.58
C ILE A 20 -17.58 -1.13 -13.56
N THR A 21 -17.26 -0.15 -12.71
CA THR A 21 -18.02 1.10 -12.58
C THR A 21 -18.03 1.91 -13.87
N ILE A 22 -16.91 1.97 -14.61
CA ILE A 22 -16.82 2.71 -15.89
C ILE A 22 -17.45 1.93 -17.04
N SER A 23 -17.46 0.59 -16.94
CA SER A 23 -17.94 -0.30 -18.02
C SER A 23 -19.44 -0.61 -17.91
N LEU A 24 -20.10 -0.21 -16.83
CA LEU A 24 -21.53 -0.41 -16.61
C LEU A 24 -22.33 0.85 -16.93
N ASP A 25 -22.93 0.86 -18.12
CA ASP A 25 -23.82 1.95 -18.57
C ASP A 25 -25.16 2.00 -17.82
N SER A 26 -25.48 0.98 -17.02
CA SER A 26 -26.73 0.91 -16.26
C SER A 26 -26.67 1.56 -14.89
N LEU A 27 -25.49 2.06 -14.46
CA LEU A 27 -25.39 2.75 -13.17
C LEU A 27 -25.94 4.18 -13.25
N PRO A 28 -26.74 4.62 -12.26
CA PRO A 28 -27.11 6.03 -12.14
C PRO A 28 -25.85 6.90 -11.97
N GLU A 29 -25.78 8.06 -12.63
CA GLU A 29 -24.64 8.99 -12.49
C GLU A 29 -24.34 9.33 -11.03
N MET A 30 -25.39 9.44 -10.21
CA MET A 30 -25.32 9.70 -8.77
C MET A 30 -24.56 8.61 -8.00
N ALA A 31 -24.50 7.39 -8.53
CA ALA A 31 -23.78 6.26 -7.95
C ALA A 31 -22.35 6.11 -8.53
N ILE A 32 -22.13 6.52 -9.78
CA ILE A 32 -20.83 6.42 -10.46
C ILE A 32 -19.75 7.20 -9.69
N VAL A 33 -20.03 8.46 -9.36
CA VAL A 33 -19.03 9.34 -8.72
C VAL A 33 -18.58 8.81 -7.33
N PRO A 34 -19.49 8.42 -6.40
CA PRO A 34 -19.10 7.79 -5.15
C PRO A 34 -18.31 6.49 -5.32
N LEU A 35 -18.71 5.62 -6.25
CA LEU A 35 -18.02 4.34 -6.50
C LEU A 35 -16.59 4.55 -6.99
N LEU A 36 -16.38 5.50 -7.91
CA LEU A 36 -15.06 5.87 -8.40
C LEU A 36 -14.20 6.49 -7.28
N ALA A 37 -14.79 7.31 -6.42
CA ALA A 37 -14.07 7.88 -5.27
C ALA A 37 -13.59 6.79 -4.30
N ILE A 38 -14.46 5.84 -3.94
CA ILE A 38 -14.13 4.71 -3.06
C ILE A 38 -13.05 3.82 -3.71
N SER A 39 -13.21 3.48 -4.99
CA SER A 39 -12.22 2.70 -5.74
C SER A 39 -10.85 3.39 -5.71
N SER A 40 -10.82 4.70 -5.99
CA SER A 40 -9.58 5.50 -5.99
C SER A 40 -8.91 5.53 -4.62
N ILE A 41 -9.67 5.74 -3.54
CA ILE A 41 -9.15 5.73 -2.17
C ILE A 41 -8.53 4.36 -1.84
N GLY A 42 -9.21 3.26 -2.18
CA GLY A 42 -8.70 1.91 -1.96
C GLY A 42 -7.42 1.63 -2.76
N PHE A 43 -7.35 2.12 -4.00
CA PHE A 43 -6.17 1.97 -4.85
C PHE A 43 -4.96 2.69 -4.25
N VAL A 44 -5.11 3.97 -3.90
CA VAL A 44 -4.05 4.77 -3.26
C VAL A 44 -3.62 4.15 -1.93
N SER A 45 -4.56 3.72 -1.10
CA SER A 45 -4.28 3.05 0.18
C SER A 45 -3.49 1.75 -0.02
N GLY A 46 -3.84 0.96 -1.05
CA GLY A 46 -3.10 -0.25 -1.40
C GLY A 46 -1.66 0.03 -1.81
N VAL A 47 -1.42 1.08 -2.62
CA VAL A 47 -0.06 1.53 -2.99
C VAL A 47 0.74 1.95 -1.76
N VAL A 48 0.12 2.70 -0.85
CA VAL A 48 0.75 3.10 0.42
C VAL A 48 1.14 1.88 1.25
N LEU A 49 0.27 0.87 1.36
CA LEU A 49 0.53 -0.36 2.12
C LEU A 49 1.64 -1.22 1.52
N LEU A 50 1.75 -1.29 0.18
CA LEU A 50 2.87 -1.94 -0.49
C LEU A 50 4.21 -1.28 -0.12
N ASN A 51 4.21 0.05 -0.02
CA ASN A 51 5.39 0.85 0.29
C ASN A 51 5.66 1.01 1.80
N TYR A 52 4.68 0.68 2.66
CA TYR A 52 4.77 0.87 4.10
C TYR A 52 5.98 0.13 4.70
N LYS A 53 6.19 -1.14 4.33
CA LYS A 53 7.38 -1.89 4.75
C LYS A 53 8.67 -1.40 4.09
N ALA A 54 8.66 -0.92 2.85
CA ALA A 54 9.87 -0.39 2.20
C ALA A 54 10.40 0.86 2.93
N LYS A 55 9.50 1.71 3.44
CA LYS A 55 9.85 2.92 4.19
C LYS A 55 10.23 2.62 5.65
N HIS A 56 9.51 1.72 6.33
CA HIS A 56 9.78 1.38 7.75
C HIS A 56 10.87 0.32 7.96
N SER A 57 11.11 -0.60 7.02
CA SER A 57 12.21 -1.58 7.08
C SER A 57 13.58 -0.88 7.07
N LYS A 58 13.70 0.27 6.39
CA LYS A 58 14.91 1.10 6.45
C LYS A 58 15.10 1.78 7.80
N ARG A 59 14.02 2.05 8.55
CA ARG A 59 14.07 2.74 9.85
C ARG A 59 14.59 1.83 10.97
N ASP A 60 14.27 0.53 10.90
CA ASP A 60 14.80 -0.47 11.85
C ASP A 60 16.30 -0.77 11.64
N ARG A 61 16.88 -0.44 10.49
CA ARG A 61 18.32 -0.57 10.27
C ARG A 61 19.17 0.46 11.02
N SER A 62 18.56 1.46 11.67
CA SER A 62 19.30 2.39 12.55
C SER A 62 19.85 1.72 13.81
N LYS A 63 19.34 0.52 14.17
CA LYS A 63 19.87 -0.29 15.27
C LYS A 63 21.03 -1.22 14.87
N PHE A 64 21.58 -1.08 13.66
CA PHE A 64 22.85 -1.74 13.34
C PHE A 64 23.98 -1.05 14.12
N LYS A 65 24.23 -1.49 15.35
CA LYS A 65 25.46 -1.18 16.06
C LYS A 65 26.61 -1.65 15.16
N ARG A 66 27.42 -0.72 14.66
CA ARG A 66 28.75 -1.05 14.16
C ARG A 66 29.49 -1.71 15.33
N THR A 67 29.64 -3.03 15.30
CA THR A 67 30.58 -3.75 16.18
C THR A 67 32.00 -3.43 15.70
N ASN A 68 32.46 -2.22 16.01
CA ASN A 68 33.88 -1.93 16.03
C ASN A 68 34.31 -1.99 17.50
N THR A 69 34.50 -3.21 18.00
CA THR A 69 35.23 -3.45 19.24
C THR A 69 36.68 -3.77 18.86
N LYS A 70 37.45 -2.75 18.48
CA LYS A 70 38.89 -2.80 18.70
C LYS A 70 39.13 -2.47 20.16
N SER A 71 39.26 -3.49 21.01
CA SER A 71 39.97 -3.36 22.28
C SER A 71 41.46 -3.32 21.93
N TRP A 72 42.08 -2.16 22.09
CA TRP A 72 43.53 -2.09 22.26
C TRP A 72 43.76 -2.37 23.73
N ASP A 73 44.16 -3.60 24.05
CA ASP A 73 44.71 -3.91 25.37
C ASP A 73 46.06 -3.19 25.48
N SER A 74 46.14 -2.34 26.51
CA SER A 74 47.30 -1.59 26.97
C SER A 74 48.34 -2.46 27.65
#